data_AF-A0A7X5D3F8-F1
#
_entry.id   AF-A0A7X5D3F8-F1
#
_cell.length_a   1.000
_cell.length_b   1.000
_cell.length_c   1.000
_cell.angle_alpha   90.00
_cell.angle_beta   90.00
_cell.angle_gamma   90.00
#
_symmetry.space_group_name_H-M   'P 1'
#
loop_
_entity.id
_entity.type
_entity.pdbx_description
1 polymer ?
#
loop_
_entity_poly.entity_id
_entity_poly.type
_entity_poly.pdbx_seq_one_letter_code
_entity_poly.pdbx_strand_id
1 'polypeptide(L)'
;MAKGLKLNREQYKGVKRMDHKQMEDFICNMYNEGYADGKAAAEPRIKPSDIATVLVEIRGVGTKKAAEIMAAINKLYDKGAE
;
A
#
# COMPACT_ATOMS: atom_id res chain seq x y z
N MET A 1 19.33 -2.94 -4.31
CA MET A 1 19.82 -4.30 -3.98
C MET A 1 19.61 -4.51 -2.49
N ALA A 2 18.68 -5.37 -2.08
CA ALA A 2 18.38 -5.61 -0.68
C ALA A 2 19.65 -6.08 0.07
N LYS A 3 20.29 -5.17 0.81
CA LYS A 3 21.37 -5.49 1.74
C LYS A 3 20.76 -6.33 2.87
N GLY A 4 20.86 -7.65 2.80
CA GLY A 4 20.58 -8.51 3.97
C GLY A 4 20.05 -9.92 3.72
N LEU A 5 19.53 -10.24 2.53
CA LEU A 5 19.00 -11.59 2.25
C LEU A 5 20.15 -12.55 1.92
N LYS A 6 20.87 -13.02 2.96
CA LYS A 6 21.74 -14.19 2.86
C LYS A 6 20.99 -15.40 3.37
N LEU A 7 20.66 -16.33 2.46
CA LEU A 7 20.16 -17.64 2.86
C LEU A 7 21.22 -18.36 3.69
N ASN A 8 20.84 -18.84 4.87
CA ASN A 8 21.71 -19.72 5.63
C ASN A 8 21.80 -21.10 4.93
N ARG A 9 22.75 -21.94 5.35
CA ARG A 9 23.01 -23.22 4.69
C ARG A 9 21.81 -24.18 4.73
N GLU A 10 20.98 -24.10 5.76
CA GLU A 10 19.80 -24.95 5.90
C GLU A 10 18.68 -24.50 4.97
N GLN A 11 18.41 -23.20 4.89
CA GLN A 11 17.44 -22.59 3.98
C GLN A 11 17.80 -22.91 2.53
N TYR A 12 19.08 -22.79 2.15
CA TYR A 12 19.53 -23.17 0.81
C TYR A 12 19.27 -24.65 0.48
N LYS A 13 19.57 -25.55 1.43
CA LYS A 13 19.28 -26.99 1.26
C LYS A 13 17.78 -27.26 1.19
N GLY A 14 16.96 -26.50 1.90
CA GLY A 14 15.49 -26.58 1.85
C GLY A 14 14.98 -26.23 0.46
N VAL A 15 15.37 -25.06 -0.07
CA VAL A 15 14.99 -24.62 -1.42
C VAL A 15 15.43 -25.62 -2.48
N LYS A 16 16.66 -26.15 -2.38
CA LYS A 16 17.17 -27.15 -3.35
C LYS A 16 16.38 -28.46 -3.37
N ARG A 17 15.67 -28.80 -2.29
CA ARG A 17 14.90 -30.05 -2.17
C ARG A 17 13.43 -29.90 -2.55
N MET A 18 12.99 -28.69 -2.89
CA MET A 18 11.61 -28.45 -3.28
C MET A 18 11.27 -29.23 -4.56
N ASP A 19 10.11 -29.87 -4.57
CA ASP A 19 9.54 -30.44 -5.78
C ASP A 19 8.89 -29.35 -6.66
N HIS A 20 8.47 -29.71 -7.88
CA HIS A 20 7.89 -28.75 -8.83
C HIS A 20 6.67 -28.01 -8.27
N LYS A 21 5.79 -28.70 -7.53
CA LYS A 21 4.59 -28.09 -6.97
C LYS A 21 4.96 -27.12 -5.86
N GLN A 22 5.91 -27.49 -5.01
CA GLN A 22 6.42 -26.62 -3.94
C GLN A 22 7.09 -25.36 -4.50
N MET A 23 7.79 -25.47 -5.64
CA MET A 23 8.37 -24.31 -6.32
C MET A 23 7.30 -23.41 -6.96
N GLU A 24 6.28 -23.99 -7.59
CA GLU A 24 5.13 -23.23 -8.14
C GLU A 24 4.40 -22.46 -7.04
N ASP A 25 4.09 -23.11 -5.92
CA ASP A 25 3.46 -22.49 -4.76
C ASP A 25 4.34 -21.38 -4.19
N PHE A 26 5.65 -21.60 -4.09
CA PHE A 26 6.60 -20.58 -3.61
C PHE A 26 6.58 -19.31 -4.46
N ILE A 27 6.61 -19.44 -5.80
CA ILE A 27 6.60 -18.31 -6.72
C ILE A 27 5.27 -17.55 -6.63
N CYS A 28 4.14 -18.27 -6.63
CA CYS A 28 2.81 -17.68 -6.49
C CYS A 28 2.68 -16.91 -5.17
N ASN A 29 3.12 -17.49 -4.06
CA ASN A 29 3.06 -16.86 -2.75
C ASN A 29 3.97 -15.63 -2.68
N MET A 30 5.20 -15.71 -3.20
CA MET A 30 6.12 -14.57 -3.23
C MET A 30 5.52 -13.39 -4.01
N TYR A 31 4.88 -13.64 -5.15
CA TYR A 31 4.19 -12.61 -5.92
C TYR A 31 3.01 -12.02 -5.15
N ASN A 32 2.15 -12.87 -4.58
CA ASN A 32 0.96 -12.43 -3.84
C ASN A 32 1.34 -11.60 -2.60
N GLU A 33 2.35 -12.03 -1.85
CA GLU A 33 2.88 -11.31 -0.70
C GLU A 33 3.47 -9.96 -1.11
N GLY A 34 4.29 -9.93 -2.16
CA GLY A 34 4.87 -8.70 -2.68
C GLY A 34 3.82 -7.71 -3.20
N TYR A 35 2.78 -8.21 -3.86
CA TYR A 35 1.66 -7.40 -4.30
C TYR A 35 0.82 -6.87 -3.12
N ALA A 36 0.55 -7.70 -2.12
CA ALA A 36 -0.18 -7.29 -0.93
C ALA A 36 0.59 -6.21 -0.13
N ASP A 37 1.90 -6.37 0.05
CA ASP A 37 2.75 -5.39 0.72
C ASP A 37 2.84 -4.09 -0.09
N GLY A 38 3.03 -4.20 -1.42
CA GLY A 38 2.99 -3.05 -2.32
C GLY A 38 1.65 -2.31 -2.29
N LYS A 39 0.54 -3.04 -2.24
CA LYS A 39 -0.80 -2.46 -2.10
C LYS A 39 -0.99 -1.78 -0.75
N ALA A 40 -0.56 -2.40 0.35
CA ALA A 40 -0.63 -1.81 1.68
C ALA A 40 0.25 -0.56 1.82
N ALA A 41 1.41 -0.53 1.15
CA ALA A 41 2.27 0.65 1.07
C ALA A 41 1.71 1.75 0.17
N ALA A 42 1.02 1.38 -0.92
CA ALA A 42 0.42 2.31 -1.87
C ALA A 42 -0.96 2.84 -1.44
N GLU A 43 -1.69 2.11 -0.58
CA GLU A 43 -2.95 2.59 -0.02
C GLU A 43 -2.68 3.86 0.79
N PRO A 44 -3.29 5.00 0.40
CA PRO A 44 -3.09 6.24 1.14
C PRO A 44 -3.61 6.04 2.56
N ARG A 45 -2.72 6.20 3.55
CA ARG A 45 -3.03 6.08 4.99
C ARG A 45 -4.23 6.92 5.42
N ILE A 46 -4.58 7.95 4.65
CA ILE A 46 -5.73 8.83 4.85
C ILE A 46 -6.51 8.86 3.55
N LYS A 47 -7.77 8.41 3.58
CA LYS A 47 -8.66 8.55 2.43
C LYS A 47 -9.17 9.98 2.36
N PRO A 48 -9.41 10.55 1.18
CA PRO A 48 -10.01 11.89 1.05
C PRO A 48 -11.35 12.03 1.82
N SER A 49 -12.12 10.94 1.95
CA SER A 49 -13.33 10.90 2.77
C SER A 49 -13.07 11.23 4.25
N ASP A 50 -11.96 10.74 4.79
CA ASP A 50 -11.61 10.92 6.21
C ASP A 50 -11.21 12.37 6.49
N ILE A 51 -10.59 13.03 5.51
CA ILE A 51 -10.25 14.45 5.55
C ILE A 51 -11.52 15.31 5.65
N ALA A 52 -12.56 14.97 4.89
CA ALA A 52 -13.83 15.70 4.91
C ALA A 52 -14.52 15.63 6.29
N THR A 53 -14.44 14.49 6.98
CA THR A 53 -14.99 14.33 8.32
C THR A 53 -14.27 15.20 9.34
N VAL A 54 -12.93 15.19 9.33
CA VAL A 54 -12.11 16.01 10.25
C VAL A 54 -12.33 17.51 10.02
N LEU A 55 -12.53 17.94 8.76
CA LEU A 55 -12.76 19.36 8.45
C LEU A 55 -14.03 19.92 9.09
N VAL A 56 -15.10 19.12 9.21
CA VAL A 56 -16.38 19.56 9.79
C VAL A 56 -16.30 19.67 11.32
N GLU A 57 -15.38 18.96 11.98
CA GLU A 57 -15.16 19.04 13.42
C GLU A 57 -14.43 20.33 13.84
N ILE A 58 -13.79 21.03 12.90
CA ILE A 58 -13.08 22.28 13.18
C ILE A 58 -14.09 23.41 13.37
N ARG A 59 -14.07 24.02 14.56
CA ARG A 59 -14.89 25.19 14.88
C ARG A 59 -14.69 26.31 13.86
N GLY A 60 -15.76 26.69 13.14
CA GLY A 60 -15.74 27.74 12.12
C GLY A 60 -15.62 27.25 10.67
N VAL A 61 -15.42 25.94 10.47
CA VAL A 61 -15.50 25.28 9.17
C VAL A 61 -16.85 24.57 9.07
N GLY A 62 -17.85 25.29 8.52
CA GLY A 62 -19.13 24.68 8.19
C GLY A 62 -19.05 23.81 6.93
N THR A 63 -20.12 23.07 6.65
CA THR A 63 -20.23 22.14 5.50
C THR A 63 -19.86 22.77 4.15
N LYS A 64 -20.21 24.03 3.92
CA LYS A 64 -19.85 24.77 2.69
C LYS A 64 -18.35 24.99 2.55
N LYS A 65 -17.68 25.46 3.61
CA LYS A 65 -16.22 25.67 3.60
C LYS A 65 -15.47 24.34 3.51
N ALA A 66 -15.94 23.29 4.20
CA ALA A 66 -15.38 21.96 4.08
C ALA A 66 -15.44 21.44 2.63
N ALA A 67 -16.57 21.63 1.94
CA ALA A 67 -16.71 21.24 0.53
C ALA A 67 -15.76 22.01 -0.40
N GLU A 68 -15.60 23.31 -0.21
CA GLU A 68 -14.65 24.14 -0.97
C GLU A 68 -13.20 23.69 -0.77
N ILE A 69 -12.80 23.39 0.48
CA ILE A 69 -11.48 22.87 0.81
C ILE A 69 -11.25 21.51 0.15
N MET A 70 -12.22 20.60 0.24
CA MET A 70 -12.14 19.28 -0.40
C MET A 70 -12.04 19.37 -1.93
N ALA A 71 -12.74 20.32 -2.57
CA ALA A 71 -12.64 20.55 -4.01
C ALA A 71 -11.23 21.01 -4.42
N ALA A 72 -10.55 21.82 -3.60
CA ALA A 72 -9.16 22.21 -3.84
C ALA A 72 -8.18 21.05 -3.63
N ILE A 73 -8.41 20.21 -2.60
CA ILE A 73 -7.60 19.01 -2.33
C ILE A 73 -7.75 17.98 -3.46
N ASN A 74 -8.97 17.73 -3.94
CA ASN A 74 -9.21 16.76 -5.01
C ASN A 74 -8.48 17.14 -6.30
N LYS A 75 -8.38 18.43 -6.64
CA LYS A 75 -7.59 18.90 -7.79
C LYS A 75 -6.10 18.54 -7.71
N LEU A 76 -5.54 18.38 -6.52
CA LEU A 76 -4.15 17.95 -6.33
C LEU A 76 -4.02 16.42 -6.42
N TYR A 77 -5.02 15.68 -5.93
CA TYR A 77 -5.07 14.22 -6.08
C TYR A 77 -5.23 13.79 -7.54
N ASP A 78 -6.10 14.46 -8.31
CA ASP A 78 -6.32 14.14 -9.73
C ASP A 78 -5.11 14.48 -10.61
N LYS A 79 -4.29 15.46 -10.22
CA LYS A 79 -3.04 15.80 -10.92
C LYS A 79 -1.87 14.86 -10.61
N GLY A 80 -1.95 14.05 -9.56
CA GLY A 80 -0.94 13.05 -9.24
C GLY A 80 -1.12 11.72 -9.98
N ALA A 81 -2.16 11.62 -10.82
CA ALA A 81 -2.52 10.42 -11.57
C ALA A 81 -2.16 10.46 -13.07
N GLU A 82 -1.42 11.49 -13.51
CA GLU A 82 -0.80 11.56 -14.85
C GLU A 82 0.66 11.09 -14.85
#